data_AF-A0A838ITT9-F1
#
_entry.id   AF-A0A838ITT9-F1
#
_cell.length_a   1.000
_cell.length_b   1.000
_cell.length_c   1.000
_cell.angle_alpha   90.00
_cell.angle_beta   90.00
_cell.angle_gamma   90.00
#
_symmetry.space_group_name_H-M   'P 1'
#
loop_
_entity.id
_entity.type
_entity.pdbx_description
1 polymer ?
#
loop_
_entity_poly.entity_id
_entity_poly.type
_entity_poly.pdbx_seq_one_letter_code
_entity_poly.pdbx_strand_id
1 'polypeptide(L)'
;MSLPTTLWIVLGTQWTAAAVFTLLGVVLLRRSVADDAARFASVMFALWWFGLGVSKFVAGLRIALQVPDVPLSLLVGLSFVSSSAVAIGLAGLLCHLIYLFTGRTALLWPVIGFYALLCGWIISSSSVWNPVGVEISAWGAEFAYAQPYTMAYRLVVLLVIVGPQVLAVAALFVMAARLPSSAGRFRTIVVAASVAIYIVDALIAPAYPADSAIWQIVHHMIPIGVGLGVLAVYRPPRWLRGRMPPELSATALREAAGA
;
A
#
# COMPACT_ATOMS: atom_id res chain seq x y z
N MET A 1 27.54 8.14 5.01
CA MET A 1 26.70 9.30 4.62
C MET A 1 26.41 10.10 5.87
N SER A 2 26.41 11.44 5.79
CA SER A 2 25.98 12.26 6.93
C SER A 2 24.48 12.08 7.18
N LEU A 3 24.06 12.11 8.46
CA LEU A 3 22.67 11.98 8.90
C LEU A 3 21.67 12.87 8.09
N PRO A 4 22.01 14.11 7.70
CA PRO A 4 21.11 14.92 6.88
C PRO A 4 20.82 14.31 5.50
N THR A 5 21.81 13.69 4.86
CA THR A 5 21.67 13.17 3.49
C THR A 5 20.73 11.97 3.43
N THR A 6 20.81 11.07 4.41
CA THR A 6 19.93 9.89 4.45
C THR A 6 18.47 10.31 4.68
N LEU A 7 18.23 11.28 5.57
CA LEU A 7 16.89 11.81 5.82
C LEU A 7 16.27 12.43 4.56
N TRP A 8 17.03 13.18 3.76
CA TRP A 8 16.54 13.72 2.48
C TRP A 8 16.18 12.64 1.47
N ILE A 9 16.98 11.58 1.39
CA ILE A 9 16.69 10.43 0.54
C ILE A 9 15.38 9.79 1.00
N VAL A 10 15.25 9.43 2.29
CA VAL A 10 14.03 8.79 2.79
C VAL A 10 12.83 9.70 2.58
N LEU A 11 12.90 10.98 2.92
CA LEU A 11 11.82 11.94 2.70
C LEU A 11 11.38 11.99 1.22
N GLY A 12 12.35 12.15 0.31
CA GLY A 12 12.09 12.20 -1.12
C GLY A 12 11.45 10.91 -1.65
N THR A 13 11.91 9.76 -1.19
CA THR A 13 11.34 8.46 -1.60
C THR A 13 9.92 8.26 -1.09
N GLN A 14 9.62 8.61 0.16
CA GLN A 14 8.29 8.49 0.75
C GLN A 14 7.27 9.38 0.02
N TRP A 15 7.62 10.64 -0.26
CA TRP A 15 6.74 11.54 -1.00
C TRP A 15 6.59 11.18 -2.47
N THR A 16 7.66 10.66 -3.10
CA THR A 16 7.56 10.12 -4.46
C THR A 16 6.62 8.92 -4.51
N ALA A 17 6.77 7.97 -3.57
CA ALA A 17 5.87 6.82 -3.46
C ALA A 17 4.42 7.27 -3.20
N ALA A 18 4.23 8.26 -2.33
CA ALA A 18 2.92 8.84 -2.05
C ALA A 18 2.27 9.41 -3.31
N ALA A 19 3.00 10.21 -4.08
CA ALA A 19 2.52 10.80 -5.32
C ALA A 19 2.17 9.72 -6.37
N VAL A 20 3.01 8.70 -6.51
CA VAL A 20 2.77 7.58 -7.45
C VAL A 20 1.51 6.81 -7.06
N PHE A 21 1.34 6.46 -5.78
CA PHE A 21 0.15 5.73 -5.32
C PHE A 21 -1.13 6.55 -5.41
N THR A 22 -1.09 7.83 -5.04
CA THR A 22 -2.23 8.74 -5.21
C THR A 22 -2.60 8.90 -6.69
N LEU A 23 -1.62 9.08 -7.57
CA LEU A 23 -1.86 9.16 -9.01
C LEU A 23 -2.51 7.87 -9.53
N LEU A 24 -2.03 6.71 -9.09
CA LEU A 24 -2.62 5.42 -9.45
C LEU A 24 -4.07 5.30 -8.99
N GLY A 25 -4.38 5.72 -7.75
CA GLY A 25 -5.75 5.81 -7.25
C GLY A 25 -6.64 6.69 -8.13
N VAL A 26 -6.16 7.87 -8.53
CA VAL A 26 -6.89 8.79 -9.44
C VAL A 26 -7.13 8.15 -10.80
N VAL A 27 -6.12 7.48 -11.37
CA VAL A 27 -6.24 6.78 -12.66
C VAL A 27 -7.31 5.70 -12.59
N LEU A 28 -7.35 4.93 -11.51
CA LEU A 28 -8.34 3.85 -11.32
C LEU A 28 -9.76 4.38 -11.11
N LEU A 29 -9.93 5.50 -10.39
CA LEU A 29 -11.24 6.14 -10.21
C LEU A 29 -11.85 6.67 -11.51
N ARG A 30 -11.00 7.12 -12.44
CA ARG A 30 -11.45 7.66 -13.74
C ARG A 30 -11.83 6.59 -14.75
N ARG A 31 -11.66 5.30 -14.44
CA ARG A 31 -12.02 4.22 -15.36
C ARG A 31 -13.54 4.09 -15.46
N SER A 32 -14.04 4.10 -16.68
CA SER A 32 -15.45 3.82 -16.95
C SER A 32 -15.74 2.34 -16.71
N VAL A 33 -16.68 2.05 -15.83
CA VAL A 33 -17.18 0.70 -15.55
C VAL A 33 -18.69 0.72 -15.75
N ALA A 34 -19.20 -0.23 -16.55
CA ALA A 34 -20.60 -0.26 -16.99
C ALA A 34 -21.57 -0.64 -15.86
N ASP A 35 -21.16 -1.54 -14.97
CA ASP A 35 -21.97 -2.01 -13.84
C ASP A 35 -21.64 -1.24 -12.55
N ASP A 36 -22.66 -0.92 -11.77
CA ASP A 36 -22.54 -0.16 -10.51
C ASP A 36 -21.79 -0.96 -9.44
N ALA A 37 -22.01 -2.28 -9.38
CA ALA A 37 -21.31 -3.11 -8.43
C ALA A 37 -19.82 -3.26 -8.81
N ALA A 38 -19.52 -3.40 -10.10
CA ALA A 38 -18.15 -3.37 -10.60
C ALA A 38 -17.49 -2.00 -10.41
N ARG A 39 -18.23 -0.89 -10.51
CA ARG A 39 -17.75 0.46 -10.17
C ARG A 39 -17.38 0.55 -8.70
N PHE A 40 -18.23 0.07 -7.80
CA PHE A 40 -17.93 0.03 -6.37
C PHE A 40 -16.62 -0.73 -6.10
N ALA A 41 -16.45 -1.91 -6.69
CA ALA A 41 -15.22 -2.68 -6.55
C ALA A 41 -13.99 -1.93 -7.11
N SER A 42 -14.14 -1.19 -8.22
CA SER A 42 -13.06 -0.34 -8.75
C SER A 42 -12.70 0.80 -7.79
N VAL A 43 -13.68 1.41 -7.14
CA VAL A 43 -13.46 2.44 -6.11
C VAL A 43 -12.72 1.86 -4.91
N MET A 44 -13.11 0.67 -4.45
CA MET A 44 -12.42 -0.03 -3.36
C MET A 44 -10.95 -0.35 -3.71
N PHE A 45 -10.67 -0.71 -4.97
CA PHE A 45 -9.30 -0.89 -5.42
C PHE A 45 -8.51 0.42 -5.49
N ALA A 46 -9.14 1.52 -5.91
CA ALA A 46 -8.51 2.84 -5.85
C ALA A 46 -8.22 3.26 -4.40
N LEU A 47 -9.13 2.96 -3.48
CA LEU A 47 -9.01 3.26 -2.05
C LEU A 47 -7.79 2.58 -1.41
N TRP A 48 -7.45 1.36 -1.84
CA TRP A 48 -6.18 0.70 -1.48
C TRP A 48 -4.97 1.57 -1.79
N TRP A 49 -4.87 2.06 -3.03
CA TRP A 49 -3.75 2.88 -3.47
C TRP A 49 -3.73 4.25 -2.78
N PHE A 50 -4.89 4.88 -2.55
CA PHE A 50 -4.94 6.10 -1.75
C PHE A 50 -4.51 5.87 -0.30
N GLY A 51 -4.91 4.76 0.32
CA GLY A 51 -4.48 4.39 1.67
C GLY A 51 -2.96 4.28 1.77
N LEU A 52 -2.33 3.62 0.79
CA LEU A 52 -0.86 3.58 0.67
C LEU A 52 -0.26 4.97 0.45
N GLY A 53 -0.87 5.79 -0.43
CA GLY A 53 -0.43 7.15 -0.70
C GLY A 53 -0.41 8.03 0.56
N VAL A 54 -1.51 8.03 1.31
CA VAL A 54 -1.64 8.77 2.57
C VAL A 54 -0.64 8.26 3.61
N SER A 55 -0.49 6.93 3.76
CA SER A 55 0.48 6.36 4.70
C SER A 55 1.92 6.79 4.37
N LYS A 56 2.34 6.76 3.10
CA LYS A 56 3.67 7.20 2.68
C LYS A 56 3.86 8.71 2.85
N PHE A 57 2.83 9.51 2.55
CA PHE A 57 2.88 10.95 2.78
C PHE A 57 3.10 11.27 4.27
N VAL A 58 2.32 10.64 5.14
CA VAL A 58 2.41 10.79 6.60
C VAL A 58 3.76 10.29 7.12
N ALA A 59 4.30 9.20 6.59
CA ALA A 59 5.64 8.72 6.94
C ALA A 59 6.72 9.78 6.61
N GLY A 60 6.67 10.37 5.41
CA GLY A 60 7.55 11.49 5.05
C GLY A 60 7.36 12.70 5.95
N LEU A 61 6.11 13.07 6.26
CA LEU A 61 5.82 14.19 7.16
C LEU A 61 6.39 13.95 8.56
N ARG A 62 6.27 12.74 9.11
CA ARG A 62 6.88 12.38 10.40
C ARG A 62 8.40 12.57 10.39
N ILE A 63 9.07 12.23 9.29
CA ILE A 63 10.52 12.44 9.12
C ILE A 63 10.86 13.93 9.06
N ALA A 64 10.11 14.71 8.29
CA ALA A 64 10.32 16.15 8.19
C ALA A 64 10.10 16.88 9.54
N LEU A 65 9.25 16.33 10.40
CA LEU A 65 8.95 16.85 11.74
C LEU A 65 9.85 16.28 12.84
N GLN A 66 10.97 15.61 12.52
CA GLN A 66 11.93 15.14 13.54
C GLN A 66 12.82 16.29 14.05
N VAL A 67 12.21 17.37 14.55
CA VAL A 67 12.91 18.47 15.24
C VAL A 67 12.66 18.39 16.76
N PRO A 68 13.61 18.85 17.61
CA PRO A 68 13.58 18.64 19.07
C PRO A 68 12.31 19.11 19.80
N ASP A 69 11.51 19.98 19.18
CA ASP A 69 10.37 20.64 19.82
C ASP A 69 9.00 20.13 19.34
N VAL A 70 8.94 19.06 18.53
CA VAL A 70 7.65 18.54 18.06
C VAL A 70 6.94 17.77 19.18
N PRO A 71 5.68 18.12 19.51
CA PRO A 71 4.92 17.41 20.53
C PRO A 71 4.75 15.92 20.16
N LEU A 72 5.05 15.04 21.11
CA LEU A 72 4.90 13.59 20.93
C LEU A 72 3.47 13.21 20.52
N SER A 73 2.46 13.90 21.06
CA SER A 73 1.05 13.71 20.72
C SER A 73 0.75 13.93 19.24
N LEU A 74 1.44 14.88 18.58
CA LEU A 74 1.28 15.11 17.14
C LEU A 74 1.83 13.91 16.34
N LEU A 75 3.02 13.41 16.70
CA LEU A 75 3.62 12.26 16.02
C LEU A 75 2.77 10.99 16.20
N VAL A 76 2.22 10.78 17.40
CA VAL A 76 1.28 9.69 17.69
C VAL A 76 0.01 9.85 16.85
N GLY A 77 -0.57 11.05 16.79
CA GLY A 77 -1.74 11.35 15.96
C GLY A 77 -1.49 11.07 14.47
N LEU A 78 -0.35 11.48 13.93
CA LEU A 78 0.07 11.14 12.57
C LEU A 78 0.13 9.62 12.37
N SER A 79 0.59 8.87 13.36
CA SER A 79 0.67 7.42 13.28
C SER A 79 -0.71 6.76 13.28
N PHE A 80 -1.68 7.32 14.01
CA PHE A 80 -3.08 6.90 13.92
C PHE A 80 -3.68 7.17 12.54
N VAL A 81 -3.37 8.33 11.93
CA VAL A 81 -3.78 8.63 10.55
C VAL A 81 -3.20 7.62 9.57
N SER A 82 -1.89 7.33 9.66
CA SER A 82 -1.24 6.33 8.81
C SER A 82 -1.85 4.93 8.99
N SER A 83 -2.03 4.48 10.23
CA SER A 83 -2.64 3.17 10.52
C SER A 83 -4.07 3.08 10.02
N SER A 84 -4.85 4.16 10.16
CA SER A 84 -6.22 4.23 9.62
C SER A 84 -6.23 4.17 8.10
N ALA A 85 -5.33 4.90 7.43
CA ALA A 85 -5.20 4.87 5.98
C ALA A 85 -4.82 3.48 5.46
N VAL A 86 -3.89 2.79 6.14
CA VAL A 86 -3.54 1.40 5.81
C VAL A 86 -4.72 0.48 6.03
N ALA A 87 -5.44 0.55 7.16
CA ALA A 87 -6.59 -0.30 7.43
C ALA A 87 -7.72 -0.10 6.40
N ILE A 88 -8.04 1.16 6.07
CA ILE A 88 -9.01 1.51 5.02
C ILE A 88 -8.56 0.96 3.67
N GLY A 89 -7.27 1.10 3.36
CA GLY A 89 -6.70 0.57 2.14
C GLY A 89 -6.82 -0.95 2.05
N LEU A 90 -6.46 -1.67 3.11
CA LEU A 90 -6.53 -3.13 3.17
C LEU A 90 -7.98 -3.62 3.05
N ALA A 91 -8.92 -2.92 3.69
CA ALA A 91 -10.34 -3.17 3.52
C ALA A 91 -10.78 -3.00 2.06
N GLY A 92 -10.36 -1.91 1.41
CA GLY A 92 -10.61 -1.65 -0.01
C GLY A 92 -10.05 -2.73 -0.92
N LEU A 93 -8.80 -3.15 -0.69
CA LEU A 93 -8.17 -4.23 -1.43
C LEU A 93 -8.97 -5.53 -1.29
N LEU A 94 -9.29 -5.95 -0.05
CA LEU A 94 -9.97 -7.21 0.18
C LEU A 94 -11.42 -7.18 -0.33
N CYS A 95 -12.13 -6.05 -0.19
CA CYS A 95 -13.46 -5.88 -0.75
C CYS A 95 -13.45 -5.99 -2.28
N HIS A 96 -12.49 -5.33 -2.94
CA HIS A 96 -12.32 -5.45 -4.39
C HIS A 96 -12.15 -6.91 -4.81
N LEU A 97 -11.30 -7.65 -4.11
CA LEU A 97 -11.00 -9.04 -4.45
C LEU A 97 -12.17 -9.97 -4.19
N ILE A 98 -12.81 -9.88 -3.03
CA ILE A 98 -14.00 -10.69 -2.73
C ILE A 98 -15.09 -10.47 -3.77
N TYR A 99 -15.32 -9.21 -4.16
CA TYR A 99 -16.27 -8.93 -5.23
C TYR A 99 -15.82 -9.55 -6.57
N LEU A 100 -14.55 -9.42 -6.92
CA LEU A 100 -14.01 -9.98 -8.16
C LEU A 100 -14.14 -11.51 -8.24
N PHE A 101 -14.02 -12.22 -7.10
CA PHE A 101 -14.16 -13.68 -7.04
C PHE A 101 -15.60 -14.17 -6.92
N THR A 102 -16.46 -13.43 -6.22
CA THR A 102 -17.78 -13.94 -5.84
C THR A 102 -18.93 -13.23 -6.55
N GLY A 103 -18.71 -12.02 -7.08
CA GLY A 103 -19.75 -11.13 -7.57
C GLY A 103 -20.73 -10.64 -6.50
N ARG A 104 -20.50 -10.95 -5.20
CA ARG A 104 -21.44 -10.69 -4.12
C ARG A 104 -21.04 -9.47 -3.30
N THR A 105 -21.90 -8.47 -3.24
CA THR A 105 -21.70 -7.24 -2.44
C THR A 105 -21.98 -7.43 -0.95
N ALA A 106 -22.81 -8.41 -0.58
CA ALA A 106 -23.15 -8.67 0.82
C ALA A 106 -21.94 -9.08 1.68
N LEU A 107 -20.93 -9.73 1.07
CA LEU A 107 -19.70 -10.16 1.77
C LEU A 107 -18.73 -9.00 2.06
N LEU A 108 -19.00 -7.80 1.56
CA LEU A 108 -18.13 -6.64 1.73
C LEU A 108 -18.32 -5.99 3.11
N TRP A 109 -19.54 -6.02 3.67
CA TRP A 109 -19.83 -5.43 4.98
C TRP A 109 -19.08 -6.07 6.14
N PRO A 110 -19.01 -7.42 6.26
CA PRO A 110 -18.19 -8.05 7.30
C PRO A 110 -16.72 -7.68 7.22
N VAL A 111 -16.18 -7.49 6.00
CA VAL A 111 -14.79 -7.11 5.77
C VAL A 111 -14.53 -5.69 6.26
N ILE A 112 -15.41 -4.75 5.89
CA ILE A 112 -15.33 -3.37 6.36
C ILE A 112 -15.43 -3.33 7.89
N GLY A 113 -16.38 -4.05 8.48
CA GLY A 113 -16.54 -4.16 9.93
C GLY A 113 -15.29 -4.73 10.61
N PHE A 114 -14.72 -5.81 10.07
CA PHE A 114 -13.49 -6.42 10.56
C PHE A 114 -12.32 -5.42 10.58
N TYR A 115 -12.05 -4.72 9.46
CA TYR A 115 -10.95 -3.75 9.41
C TYR A 115 -11.22 -2.48 10.23
N ALA A 116 -12.47 -2.07 10.39
CA ALA A 116 -12.84 -0.98 11.28
C ALA A 116 -12.56 -1.33 12.75
N LEU A 117 -12.96 -2.53 13.18
CA LEU A 117 -12.66 -3.06 14.52
C LEU A 117 -11.16 -3.24 14.73
N LEU A 118 -10.45 -3.78 13.74
CA LEU A 118 -9.00 -3.95 13.78
C LEU A 118 -8.27 -2.61 13.91
N CYS A 119 -8.70 -1.59 13.16
CA CYS A 119 -8.17 -0.23 13.25
C CYS A 119 -8.39 0.36 14.64
N GLY A 120 -9.62 0.29 15.16
CA GLY A 120 -9.95 0.76 16.50
C GLY A 120 -9.14 0.04 17.58
N TRP A 121 -8.96 -1.28 17.43
CA TRP A 121 -8.12 -2.08 18.30
C TRP A 121 -6.66 -1.63 18.28
N ILE A 122 -6.02 -1.50 17.11
CA ILE A 122 -4.63 -1.03 16.98
C ILE A 122 -4.43 0.35 17.62
N ILE A 123 -5.35 1.29 17.38
CA ILE A 123 -5.29 2.64 17.96
C ILE A 123 -5.43 2.56 19.49
N SER A 124 -6.41 1.80 20.00
CA SER A 124 -6.61 1.64 21.44
C SER A 124 -5.42 0.97 22.14
N SER A 125 -4.84 -0.08 21.55
CA SER A 125 -3.65 -0.74 22.08
C SER A 125 -2.43 0.19 22.12
N SER A 126 -2.26 1.01 21.09
CA SER A 126 -1.18 2.03 21.04
C SER A 126 -1.23 2.99 22.23
N SER A 127 -2.43 3.37 22.68
CA SER A 127 -2.62 4.21 23.87
C SER A 127 -2.30 3.48 25.17
N VAL A 128 -2.66 2.19 25.27
CA VAL A 128 -2.38 1.37 26.47
C VAL A 128 -0.88 1.20 26.69
N TRP A 129 -0.11 1.08 25.61
CA TRP A 129 1.34 0.85 25.70
C TRP A 129 2.17 2.10 25.99
N ASN A 130 1.51 3.27 26.02
CA ASN A 130 2.08 4.55 26.45
C ASN A 130 3.39 4.90 25.72
N PRO A 131 3.33 5.51 24.52
CA PRO A 131 4.54 6.00 23.85
C PRO A 131 5.23 7.04 24.73
N VAL A 132 6.50 6.82 25.04
CA VAL A 132 7.30 7.69 25.93
C VAL A 132 8.27 8.59 25.17
N GLY A 133 8.54 8.27 23.91
CA GLY A 133 9.47 9.04 23.09
C GLY A 133 9.56 8.52 21.66
N VAL A 134 10.53 9.07 20.93
CA VAL A 134 10.85 8.68 19.57
C VAL A 134 12.34 8.41 19.48
N GLU A 135 12.69 7.21 19.05
CA GLU A 135 14.06 6.83 18.70
C GLU A 135 14.31 7.19 17.25
N ILE A 136 15.23 8.13 17.04
CA ILE A 136 15.64 8.59 15.70
C ILE A 136 16.80 7.71 15.24
N SER A 137 16.62 7.06 14.09
CA SER A 137 17.67 6.32 13.42
C SER A 137 18.07 7.01 12.10
N ALA A 138 19.13 6.54 11.46
CA ALA A 138 19.58 7.10 10.18
C ALA A 138 18.54 6.96 9.05
N TRP A 139 17.54 6.09 9.21
CA TRP A 139 16.58 5.71 8.18
C TRP A 139 15.12 5.90 8.60
N GLY A 140 14.85 6.36 9.82
CA GLY A 140 13.48 6.55 10.27
C GLY A 140 13.35 7.01 11.72
N ALA A 141 12.10 7.04 12.18
CA ALA A 141 11.73 7.29 13.57
C ALA A 141 10.78 6.19 14.04
N GLU A 142 11.16 5.55 15.13
CA GLU A 142 10.32 4.56 15.81
C GLU A 142 9.88 5.10 17.16
N PHE A 143 8.70 4.72 17.63
CA PHE A 143 8.28 5.10 18.97
C PHE A 143 8.95 4.20 20.00
N ALA A 144 9.51 4.80 21.04
CA ALA A 144 9.81 4.11 22.27
C ALA A 144 8.52 4.00 23.09
N TYR A 145 8.17 2.78 23.51
CA TYR A 145 7.00 2.52 24.34
C TYR A 145 7.45 2.11 25.75
N ALA A 146 6.68 2.51 26.76
CA ALA A 146 6.98 2.13 28.15
C ALA A 146 6.94 0.61 28.36
N GLN A 147 6.09 -0.10 27.61
CA GLN A 147 5.97 -1.54 27.66
C GLN A 147 6.32 -2.15 26.30
N PRO A 148 7.35 -3.00 26.21
CA PRO A 148 7.69 -3.66 24.96
C PRO A 148 6.64 -4.70 24.58
N TYR A 149 6.31 -4.80 23.29
CA TYR A 149 5.42 -5.85 22.79
C TYR A 149 6.12 -7.20 22.77
N THR A 150 5.41 -8.25 23.17
CA THR A 150 5.91 -9.62 22.99
C THR A 150 5.98 -9.97 21.51
N MET A 151 6.94 -10.83 21.14
CA MET A 151 7.07 -11.31 19.76
C MET A 151 5.78 -12.02 19.29
N ALA A 152 5.14 -12.78 20.18
CA ALA A 152 3.87 -13.45 19.90
C ALA A 152 2.78 -12.45 19.49
N TYR A 153 2.65 -11.34 20.21
CA TYR A 153 1.70 -10.29 19.87
C TYR A 153 1.98 -9.72 18.46
N ARG A 154 3.24 -9.41 18.15
CA ARG A 154 3.64 -8.91 16.83
C ARG A 154 3.27 -9.89 15.70
N LEU A 155 3.52 -11.19 15.91
CA LEU A 155 3.19 -12.23 14.93
C LEU A 155 1.68 -12.38 14.72
N VAL A 156 0.88 -12.30 15.79
CA VAL A 156 -0.58 -12.36 15.68
C VAL A 156 -1.10 -11.15 14.90
N VAL A 157 -0.65 -9.94 15.24
CA VAL A 157 -1.02 -8.71 14.52
C VAL A 157 -0.65 -8.83 13.04
N LEU A 158 0.57 -9.28 12.76
CA LEU A 158 1.06 -9.46 11.40
C LEU A 158 0.21 -10.48 10.63
N LEU A 159 -0.09 -11.63 11.23
CA LEU A 159 -0.90 -12.68 10.60
C LEU A 159 -2.32 -12.19 10.32
N VAL A 160 -2.93 -11.47 11.26
CA VAL A 160 -4.28 -10.93 11.13
C VAL A 160 -4.34 -9.82 10.06
N ILE A 161 -3.30 -8.99 9.97
CA ILE A 161 -3.23 -7.87 9.02
C ILE A 161 -2.76 -8.30 7.63
N VAL A 162 -1.88 -9.29 7.51
CA VAL A 162 -1.21 -9.65 6.24
C VAL A 162 -1.69 -10.99 5.69
N GLY A 163 -2.15 -11.90 6.55
CA GLY A 163 -2.65 -13.21 6.16
C GLY A 163 -3.74 -13.16 5.08
N PRO A 164 -4.81 -12.35 5.26
CA PRO A 164 -5.85 -12.20 4.24
C PRO A 164 -5.33 -11.73 2.87
N GLN A 165 -4.26 -10.93 2.86
CA GLN A 165 -3.66 -10.27 1.71
C GLN A 165 -2.79 -11.26 0.94
N VAL A 166 -2.05 -12.11 1.66
CA VAL A 166 -1.32 -13.23 1.07
C VAL A 166 -2.28 -14.18 0.35
N LEU A 167 -3.41 -14.52 0.98
CA LEU A 167 -4.45 -15.34 0.36
C LEU A 167 -5.05 -14.63 -0.87
N ALA A 168 -5.29 -13.33 -0.77
CA ALA A 168 -5.79 -12.50 -1.86
C ALA A 168 -4.84 -12.47 -3.07
N VAL A 169 -3.54 -12.29 -2.83
CA VAL A 169 -2.51 -12.34 -3.88
C VAL A 169 -2.44 -13.71 -4.54
N ALA A 170 -2.47 -14.78 -3.75
CA ALA A 170 -2.50 -16.15 -4.28
C ALA A 170 -3.75 -16.37 -5.16
N ALA A 171 -4.90 -15.91 -4.70
CA ALA A 171 -6.15 -15.98 -5.46
C ALA A 171 -6.04 -15.21 -6.80
N LEU A 172 -5.45 -14.00 -6.80
CA LEU A 172 -5.22 -13.23 -8.03
C LEU A 172 -4.37 -13.97 -9.06
N PHE A 173 -3.32 -14.68 -8.64
CA PHE A 173 -2.51 -15.51 -9.53
C PHE A 173 -3.32 -16.66 -10.13
N VAL A 174 -4.14 -17.35 -9.32
CA VAL A 174 -5.04 -18.41 -9.79
C VAL A 174 -6.06 -17.86 -10.79
N MET A 175 -6.64 -16.69 -10.51
CA MET A 175 -7.58 -16.02 -11.41
C MET A 175 -6.93 -15.62 -12.73
N ALA A 176 -5.70 -15.10 -12.70
CA ALA A 176 -4.99 -14.72 -13.91
C ALA A 176 -4.83 -15.89 -14.90
N ALA A 177 -4.57 -17.10 -14.39
CA ALA A 177 -4.49 -18.31 -15.21
C ALA A 177 -5.83 -18.68 -15.88
N ARG A 178 -6.96 -18.28 -15.28
CA ARG A 178 -8.31 -18.56 -15.79
C ARG A 178 -8.86 -17.48 -16.73
N LEU A 179 -8.21 -16.32 -16.84
CA LEU A 179 -8.67 -15.25 -17.73
C LEU A 179 -8.43 -15.64 -19.20
N PRO A 180 -9.45 -15.50 -20.08
CA PRO A 180 -9.32 -15.83 -21.50
C PRO A 180 -8.50 -14.78 -22.26
N SER A 181 -8.58 -13.50 -21.88
CA SER A 181 -7.85 -12.43 -22.56
C SER A 181 -6.39 -12.35 -22.09
N SER A 182 -5.47 -12.34 -23.07
CA SER A 182 -4.04 -12.18 -22.82
C SER A 182 -3.73 -10.85 -22.11
N ALA A 183 -4.45 -9.79 -22.50
CA ALA A 183 -4.42 -8.48 -21.87
C ALA A 183 -4.81 -8.56 -20.39
N GLY A 184 -5.98 -9.13 -20.08
CA GLY A 184 -6.49 -9.24 -18.71
C GLY A 184 -5.56 -10.06 -17.82
N ARG A 185 -5.03 -11.17 -18.35
CA ARG A 185 -4.03 -12.00 -17.67
C ARG A 185 -2.77 -11.20 -17.33
N PHE A 186 -2.19 -10.52 -18.30
CA PHE A 186 -0.99 -9.70 -18.08
C PHE A 186 -1.22 -8.62 -17.02
N ARG A 187 -2.34 -7.88 -17.10
CA ARG A 187 -2.67 -6.85 -16.11
C ARG A 187 -2.76 -7.43 -14.69
N THR A 188 -3.49 -8.55 -14.57
CA THR A 188 -3.73 -9.22 -13.29
C THR A 188 -2.43 -9.75 -12.69
N ILE A 189 -1.55 -10.37 -13.50
CA ILE A 189 -0.24 -10.87 -13.05
C ILE A 189 0.62 -9.73 -12.52
N VAL A 190 0.72 -8.61 -13.25
CA VAL A 190 1.56 -7.48 -12.82
C VAL A 190 1.03 -6.88 -11.53
N VAL A 191 -0.29 -6.71 -11.39
CA VAL A 191 -0.90 -6.25 -10.13
C VAL A 191 -0.62 -7.22 -8.99
N ALA A 192 -0.86 -8.51 -9.19
CA ALA A 192 -0.64 -9.55 -8.18
C ALA A 192 0.83 -9.59 -7.74
N ALA A 193 1.77 -9.59 -8.70
CA ALA A 193 3.20 -9.57 -8.42
C ALA A 193 3.64 -8.30 -7.69
N SER A 194 3.11 -7.14 -8.07
CA SER A 194 3.44 -5.87 -7.41
C SER A 194 2.96 -5.84 -5.96
N VAL A 195 1.75 -6.34 -5.69
CA VAL A 195 1.23 -6.48 -4.32
C VAL A 195 2.02 -7.54 -3.55
N ALA A 196 2.39 -8.66 -4.19
CA ALA A 196 3.22 -9.70 -3.57
C ALA A 196 4.58 -9.15 -3.13
N ILE A 197 5.27 -8.42 -4.01
CA ILE A 197 6.56 -7.80 -3.72
C ILE A 197 6.44 -6.82 -2.55
N TYR A 198 5.39 -5.97 -2.55
CA TYR A 198 5.16 -5.04 -1.45
C TYR A 198 4.93 -5.74 -0.10
N ILE A 199 4.17 -6.84 -0.09
CA ILE A 199 3.92 -7.63 1.12
C ILE A 199 5.20 -8.34 1.58
N VAL A 200 5.92 -8.98 0.66
CA VAL A 200 7.18 -9.66 0.97
C VAL A 200 8.19 -8.69 1.56
N ASP A 201 8.37 -7.53 0.94
CA ASP A 201 9.23 -6.44 1.44
C ASP A 201 8.85 -6.05 2.88
N ALA A 202 7.56 -5.81 3.16
CA ALA A 202 7.10 -5.47 4.50
C ALA A 202 7.34 -6.58 5.55
N LEU A 203 7.28 -7.85 5.14
CA LEU A 203 7.52 -9.01 6.02
C LEU A 203 9.00 -9.21 6.34
N ILE A 204 9.88 -8.99 5.36
CA ILE A 204 11.30 -9.25 5.50
C ILE A 204 12.08 -8.04 6.01
N ALA A 205 11.59 -6.81 5.82
CA ALA A 205 12.28 -5.58 6.21
C ALA A 205 12.82 -5.59 7.66
N PRO A 206 12.07 -6.09 8.68
CA PRO A 206 12.58 -6.15 10.05
C PRO A 206 13.73 -7.14 10.28
N ALA A 207 13.94 -8.10 9.36
CA ALA A 207 14.98 -9.13 9.49
C ALA A 207 16.35 -8.67 8.95
N TYR A 208 16.41 -7.53 8.26
CA TYR A 208 17.64 -7.03 7.69
C TYR A 208 18.38 -6.07 8.63
N PRO A 209 19.73 -6.02 8.56
CA PRO A 209 20.52 -5.11 9.37
C PRO A 209 20.16 -3.65 9.11
N ALA A 210 19.82 -2.91 10.17
CA ALA A 210 19.41 -1.50 10.09
C ALA A 210 20.52 -0.57 9.57
N ASP A 211 21.78 -0.99 9.68
CA ASP A 211 22.99 -0.30 9.24
C ASP A 211 23.30 -0.49 7.74
N SER A 212 22.65 -1.43 7.05
CA SER A 212 22.86 -1.68 5.63
C SER A 212 22.21 -0.61 4.75
N ALA A 213 22.99 0.40 4.37
CA ALA A 213 22.52 1.50 3.52
C ALA A 213 21.92 1.04 2.18
N ILE A 214 22.50 0.01 1.56
CA ILE A 214 22.00 -0.54 0.29
C ILE A 214 20.61 -1.12 0.49
N TRP A 215 20.41 -1.91 1.55
CA TRP A 215 19.10 -2.50 1.84
C TRP A 215 18.05 -1.43 2.09
N GLN A 216 18.37 -0.42 2.88
CA GLN A 216 17.45 0.67 3.19
C GLN A 216 17.04 1.45 1.94
N ILE A 217 17.99 1.74 1.04
CA ILE A 217 17.68 2.37 -0.25
C ILE A 217 16.73 1.49 -1.07
N VAL A 218 17.01 0.18 -1.17
CA VAL A 218 16.17 -0.77 -1.91
C VAL A 218 14.76 -0.82 -1.32
N HIS A 219 14.64 -0.96 0.00
CA HIS A 219 13.37 -0.97 0.72
C HIS A 219 12.53 0.29 0.43
N HIS A 220 13.16 1.47 0.42
CA HIS A 220 12.47 2.72 0.10
C HIS A 220 12.12 2.89 -1.39
N MET A 221 12.86 2.23 -2.29
CA MET A 221 12.60 2.23 -3.74
C MET A 221 11.48 1.25 -4.16
N ILE A 222 11.31 0.14 -3.44
CA ILE A 222 10.33 -0.91 -3.79
C ILE A 222 8.90 -0.36 -3.94
N PRO A 223 8.35 0.47 -3.03
CA PRO A 223 7.02 1.05 -3.18
C PRO A 223 6.85 1.85 -4.47
N ILE A 224 7.88 2.62 -4.86
CA ILE A 224 7.87 3.40 -6.10
C ILE A 224 7.83 2.45 -7.30
N GLY A 225 8.69 1.43 -7.32
CA GLY A 225 8.72 0.42 -8.38
C GLY A 225 7.40 -0.34 -8.53
N VAL A 226 6.80 -0.74 -7.42
CA VAL A 226 5.47 -1.38 -7.34
C VAL A 226 4.39 -0.46 -7.94
N GLY A 227 4.34 0.80 -7.50
CA GLY A 227 3.34 1.76 -7.98
C GLY A 227 3.51 2.07 -9.48
N LEU A 228 4.74 2.27 -9.94
CA LEU A 228 5.05 2.50 -11.35
C LEU A 228 4.76 1.28 -12.22
N GLY A 229 5.04 0.07 -11.74
CA GLY A 229 4.73 -1.17 -12.44
C GLY A 229 3.23 -1.32 -12.71
N VAL A 230 2.41 -1.08 -11.68
CA VAL A 230 0.95 -1.10 -11.83
C VAL A 230 0.47 0.06 -12.71
N LEU A 231 1.02 1.27 -12.52
CA LEU A 231 0.66 2.42 -13.35
C LEU A 231 0.97 2.19 -14.83
N ALA A 232 2.10 1.55 -15.16
CA ALA A 232 2.49 1.24 -16.55
C ALA A 232 1.50 0.29 -17.25
N VAL A 233 0.77 -0.53 -16.49
CA VAL A 233 -0.25 -1.44 -17.03
C VAL A 233 -1.55 -0.72 -17.38
N TYR A 234 -1.90 0.32 -16.60
CA TYR A 234 -3.10 1.13 -16.83
C TYR A 234 -2.84 2.31 -17.77
N ARG A 235 -1.63 2.88 -17.73
CA ARG A 235 -1.19 4.00 -18.58
C ARG A 235 0.20 3.71 -19.15
N PRO A 236 0.29 2.86 -20.18
CA PRO A 236 1.57 2.45 -20.73
C PRO A 236 2.33 3.65 -21.34
N PRO A 237 3.59 3.88 -20.93
CA PRO A 237 4.42 4.90 -21.55
C PRO A 237 4.66 4.54 -23.01
N ARG A 238 4.92 5.55 -23.86
CA ARG A 238 4.98 5.40 -25.33
C ARG A 238 5.92 4.27 -25.78
N TRP A 239 7.06 4.12 -25.11
CA TRP A 239 8.07 3.09 -25.39
C TRP A 239 7.63 1.66 -25.03
N LEU A 240 6.67 1.47 -24.11
CA LEU A 240 6.12 0.15 -23.76
C LEU A 240 4.97 -0.28 -24.68
N ARG A 241 4.27 0.65 -25.34
CA ARG A 241 3.06 0.33 -26.12
C ARG A 241 3.31 -0.68 -27.24
N GLY A 242 4.49 -0.64 -27.86
CA GLY A 242 4.87 -1.59 -28.92
C GLY A 242 5.24 -2.99 -28.44
N ARG A 243 5.45 -3.19 -27.13
CA ARG A 243 5.80 -4.49 -26.53
C ARG A 243 4.62 -5.16 -25.80
N MET A 244 3.51 -4.45 -25.65
CA MET A 244 2.32 -4.98 -24.99
C MET A 244 1.42 -5.73 -25.98
N PRO A 245 0.61 -6.70 -25.51
CA PRO A 245 -0.43 -7.33 -26.30
C PRO A 245 -1.27 -6.30 -27.08
N PRO A 246 -1.64 -6.55 -28.35
CA PRO A 246 -2.34 -5.58 -29.21
C PRO A 246 -3.66 -5.06 -28.61
N GLU A 247 -4.34 -5.90 -27.83
CA GLU A 247 -5.58 -5.57 -27.12
C GLU A 247 -5.37 -4.46 -26.07
N LEU A 248 -4.21 -4.45 -25.40
CA LEU A 248 -3.86 -3.45 -24.39
C LEU A 248 -3.57 -2.09 -25.04
N SER A 249 -2.85 -2.09 -26.15
CA SER A 249 -2.52 -0.85 -26.87
C SER A 249 -3.77 -0.20 -27.46
N ALA A 250 -4.67 -0.98 -28.04
CA ALA A 250 -5.95 -0.49 -28.57
C ALA A 250 -6.84 0.11 -27.48
N THR A 251 -6.91 -0.53 -26.30
CA THR A 251 -7.69 -0.02 -25.16
C THR A 251 -7.11 1.29 -24.63
N ALA A 252 -5.78 1.36 -24.46
CA ALA A 252 -5.10 2.56 -23.99
C ALA A 252 -5.28 3.75 -24.95
N LEU A 253 -5.32 3.51 -26.26
CA LEU A 253 -5.58 4.55 -27.26
C LEU A 253 -7.02 5.07 -27.19
N ARG A 254 -8.01 4.20 -26.96
CA ARG A 254 -9.41 4.61 -26.76
C ARG A 254 -9.58 5.43 -25.49
N GLU A 255 -8.99 5.00 -24.39
CA GLU A 255 -9.04 5.75 -23.12
C GLU A 255 -8.34 7.11 -23.23
N ALA A 256 -7.23 7.20 -23.97
CA ALA A 256 -6.53 8.47 -24.21
C ALA A 256 -7.29 9.42 -25.15
N ALA A 257 -8.17 8.91 -26.00
CA ALA A 257 -8.97 9.73 -26.92
C ALA A 257 -10.27 10.26 -26.27
N GLY A 258 -10.70 9.69 -25.14
CA GLY A 258 -11.92 10.08 -24.42
C GLY A 258 -11.68 10.84 -23.12
N ALA A 259 -10.43 11.19 -22.79
CA ALA A 259 -10.03 11.91 -21.58
C ALA A 259 -9.44 13.28 -21.92
#